data_AF-A0A5C5RE29-F1
#
_entry.id   AF-A0A5C5RE29-F1
#
_cell.length_a   1.000
_cell.length_b   1.000
_cell.length_c   1.000
_cell.angle_alpha   90.00
_cell.angle_beta   90.00
_cell.angle_gamma   90.00
#
_symmetry.space_group_name_H-M   'P 1'
#
loop_
_entity.id
_entity.type
_entity.pdbx_description
1 polymer ?
#
loop_
_entity_poly.entity_id
_entity_poly.type
_entity_poly.pdbx_seq_one_letter_code
_entity_poly.pdbx_strand_id
1 'polypeptide(L)'
;MAPLTRAEQYILAPSDPAWGDERNRDEYYRASSVGFFWATYAFLAVAVIAALQGAIVAAIVAAVAPGLIQIGAVQRYCARHGVAYYAIAAAFNTGRRRTVGLVTLVPLYLALAVILAAKLGVLEGDAATLAGGLVGAICGAGAAWAAYLIGKRQQQDPSEPDDVFE
;
A
#
# COMPACT_ATOMS: atom_id res chain seq x y z
N MET A 1 -15.51 21.13 0.28
CA MET A 1 -14.46 20.18 -0.15
C MET A 1 -13.11 20.86 -0.02
N ALA A 2 -12.07 20.16 0.44
CA ALA A 2 -10.74 20.75 0.55
C ALA A 2 -10.18 21.10 -0.85
N PRO A 3 -9.45 22.21 -1.01
CA PRO A 3 -8.86 22.57 -2.29
C PRO A 3 -7.73 21.61 -2.68
N LEU A 4 -7.60 21.30 -3.97
CA LEU A 4 -6.51 20.46 -4.48
C LEU A 4 -5.15 21.16 -4.32
N THR A 5 -4.13 20.38 -3.93
CA THR A 5 -2.72 20.80 -3.95
C THR A 5 -2.22 20.93 -5.38
N ARG A 6 -1.08 21.61 -5.59
CA ARG A 6 -0.46 21.72 -6.92
C ARG A 6 -0.17 20.36 -7.56
N ALA A 7 0.29 19.39 -6.77
CA ALA A 7 0.54 18.04 -7.26
C ALA A 7 -0.77 17.34 -7.69
N GLU A 8 -1.82 17.44 -6.87
CA GLU A 8 -3.13 16.88 -7.23
C GLU A 8 -3.74 17.57 -8.45
N GLN A 9 -3.58 18.89 -8.60
CA GLN A 9 -4.00 19.61 -9.80
C GLN A 9 -3.28 19.14 -11.06
N TYR A 10 -1.99 18.85 -10.96
CA TYR A 10 -1.21 18.31 -12.08
C TYR A 10 -1.60 16.86 -12.41
N ILE A 11 -1.76 16.01 -11.39
CA ILE A 11 -2.04 14.58 -11.56
C ILE A 11 -3.48 14.33 -12.04
N LEU A 12 -4.45 15.04 -11.45
CA LEU A 12 -5.87 14.86 -11.75
C LEU A 12 -6.32 15.74 -12.92
N ALA A 13 -5.60 16.83 -13.19
CA ALA A 13 -5.88 17.81 -14.24
C ALA A 13 -7.39 18.11 -14.37
N PRO A 14 -8.09 18.49 -13.28
CA PRO A 14 -9.56 18.42 -13.21
C PRO A 14 -10.27 19.36 -14.19
N SER A 15 -9.59 20.39 -14.68
CA SER A 15 -10.09 21.36 -15.67
C SER A 15 -9.63 21.06 -17.10
N ASP A 16 -8.99 19.90 -17.34
CA ASP A 16 -8.51 19.54 -18.66
C ASP A 16 -9.69 19.30 -19.62
N PRO A 17 -9.69 19.90 -20.83
CA PRO A 17 -10.71 19.66 -21.85
C PRO A 17 -10.90 18.18 -22.21
N ALA A 18 -9.88 17.33 -22.02
CA ALA A 18 -9.97 15.89 -22.21
C ALA A 18 -11.03 15.21 -21.30
N TRP A 19 -11.36 15.83 -20.15
CA TRP A 19 -12.42 15.36 -19.25
C TRP A 19 -13.81 15.91 -19.56
N GLY A 20 -14.00 16.58 -20.71
CA GLY A 20 -15.29 17.07 -21.16
C GLY A 20 -16.37 15.98 -21.26
N ASP A 21 -15.96 14.70 -21.32
CA ASP A 21 -16.82 13.53 -21.12
C ASP A 21 -16.42 12.80 -19.82
N GLU A 22 -17.34 12.72 -18.86
CA GLU A 22 -17.12 12.02 -17.59
C GLU A 22 -16.81 10.53 -17.78
N ARG A 23 -17.30 9.92 -18.87
CA ARG A 23 -17.02 8.53 -19.21
C ARG A 23 -15.54 8.32 -19.50
N ASN A 24 -14.89 9.23 -20.23
CA ASN A 24 -13.47 9.14 -20.54
C ASN A 24 -12.63 9.17 -19.27
N ARG A 25 -13.04 10.01 -18.31
CA ARG A 25 -12.43 10.10 -16.98
C ARG A 25 -12.56 8.79 -16.21
N ASP A 26 -13.75 8.19 -16.16
CA ASP A 26 -13.97 6.90 -15.48
C ASP A 26 -13.16 5.75 -16.11
N GLU A 27 -13.20 5.60 -17.44
CA GLU A 27 -12.45 4.55 -18.13
C GLU A 27 -10.93 4.72 -17.99
N TYR A 28 -10.42 5.95 -18.03
CA TYR A 28 -9.01 6.21 -17.78
C TYR A 28 -8.58 5.79 -16.38
N TYR A 29 -9.36 6.11 -15.34
CA TYR A 29 -9.04 5.71 -13.97
C TYR A 29 -9.18 4.21 -13.75
N ARG A 30 -10.14 3.55 -14.40
CA ARG A 30 -10.24 2.08 -14.42
C ARG A 30 -9.01 1.44 -15.07
N ALA A 31 -8.61 1.90 -16.25
CA ALA A 31 -7.43 1.42 -16.95
C ALA A 31 -6.14 1.66 -16.14
N SER A 32 -6.01 2.85 -15.53
CA SER A 32 -4.89 3.19 -14.64
C SER A 32 -4.82 2.25 -13.44
N SER A 33 -5.96 1.88 -12.86
CA SER A 33 -6.02 0.93 -11.74
C SER A 33 -5.52 -0.47 -12.14
N VAL A 34 -5.84 -0.93 -13.36
CA VAL A 34 -5.27 -2.17 -13.91
C VAL A 34 -3.76 -2.04 -14.12
N GLY A 35 -3.30 -0.89 -14.61
CA GLY A 35 -1.87 -0.58 -14.75
C GLY A 35 -1.12 -0.63 -13.41
N PHE A 36 -1.65 0.00 -12.37
CA PHE A 36 -1.08 -0.02 -11.02
C PHE A 36 -1.02 -1.43 -10.42
N PHE A 37 -2.04 -2.25 -10.66
CA PHE A 37 -2.04 -3.65 -10.24
C PHE A 37 -0.84 -4.40 -10.84
N TRP A 38 -0.62 -4.30 -12.15
CA TRP A 38 0.51 -4.95 -12.82
C TRP A 38 1.87 -4.34 -12.45
N ALA A 39 1.93 -3.02 -12.24
CA ALA A 39 3.15 -2.35 -11.79
C ALA A 39 3.66 -2.93 -10.47
N THR A 40 2.77 -3.34 -9.56
CA THR A 40 3.15 -4.01 -8.29
C THR A 40 3.99 -5.27 -8.55
N TYR A 41 3.58 -6.11 -9.50
CA TYR A 41 4.34 -7.31 -9.87
C TYR A 41 5.66 -6.96 -10.56
N ALA A 42 5.69 -5.91 -11.39
CA ALA A 42 6.91 -5.45 -12.04
C ALA A 42 7.95 -4.98 -11.01
N PHE A 43 7.56 -4.17 -10.03
CA PHE A 43 8.44 -3.74 -8.94
C PHE A 43 8.92 -4.91 -8.08
N LEU A 44 8.07 -5.90 -7.84
CA LEU A 44 8.47 -7.10 -7.11
C LEU A 44 9.47 -7.96 -7.89
N ALA A 45 9.32 -8.05 -9.22
CA ALA A 45 10.32 -8.68 -10.07
C ALA A 45 11.67 -7.93 -10.03
N VAL A 46 11.65 -6.60 -10.09
CA VAL A 46 12.85 -5.76 -9.91
C VAL A 46 13.50 -6.02 -8.54
N ALA A 47 12.70 -6.12 -7.47
CA ALA A 47 13.19 -6.41 -6.14
C ALA A 47 13.91 -7.76 -6.07
N VAL A 48 13.35 -8.80 -6.68
CA VAL A 48 13.96 -10.14 -6.75
C VAL A 48 15.28 -10.10 -7.51
N ILE A 49 15.32 -9.45 -8.68
CA ILE A 49 16.55 -9.33 -9.48
C ILE A 49 17.64 -8.59 -8.69
N ALA A 50 17.29 -7.46 -8.06
CA ALA A 50 18.20 -6.70 -7.22
C ALA A 50 18.74 -7.55 -6.05
N ALA A 51 17.89 -8.32 -5.39
CA ALA A 51 18.28 -9.19 -4.28
C ALA A 51 19.26 -10.29 -4.74
N LEU A 52 19.00 -10.91 -5.90
CA LEU A 52 19.88 -11.93 -6.48
C LEU A 52 21.28 -11.38 -6.80
N GLN A 53 21.35 -10.14 -7.27
CA GLN A 53 22.59 -9.39 -7.53
C GLN A 53 23.29 -8.89 -6.26
N GLY A 54 22.69 -9.07 -5.08
CA GLY A 54 23.24 -8.61 -3.80
C GLY A 54 22.95 -7.13 -3.50
N ALA A 55 22.14 -6.44 -4.32
CA ALA A 55 21.70 -5.07 -4.08
C ALA A 55 20.55 -5.03 -3.06
N ILE A 56 20.83 -5.41 -1.82
CA ILE A 56 19.84 -5.62 -0.74
C ILE A 56 18.96 -4.38 -0.50
N VAL A 57 19.57 -3.19 -0.40
CA VAL A 57 18.83 -1.95 -0.15
C VAL A 57 17.88 -1.64 -1.31
N ALA A 58 18.37 -1.77 -2.55
CA ALA A 58 17.56 -1.54 -3.74
C ALA A 58 16.39 -2.52 -3.83
N ALA A 59 16.60 -3.78 -3.45
CA ALA A 59 15.56 -4.79 -3.39
C ALA A 59 14.45 -4.44 -2.38
N ILE A 60 14.83 -4.03 -1.17
CA ILE A 60 13.87 -3.62 -0.13
C ILE A 60 13.08 -2.39 -0.58
N VAL A 61 13.76 -1.38 -1.13
CA VAL A 61 13.11 -0.16 -1.63
C VAL A 61 12.13 -0.50 -2.75
N ALA A 62 12.53 -1.29 -3.73
CA ALA A 62 11.66 -1.70 -4.84
C ALA A 62 10.43 -2.50 -4.36
N ALA A 63 10.58 -3.34 -3.34
CA ALA A 63 9.48 -4.13 -2.80
C ALA A 63 8.47 -3.31 -1.98
N VAL A 64 8.95 -2.31 -1.21
CA VAL A 64 8.13 -1.64 -0.19
C VAL A 64 7.66 -0.25 -0.61
N ALA A 65 8.50 0.53 -1.31
CA ALA A 65 8.21 1.92 -1.62
C ALA A 65 6.92 2.12 -2.43
N PRO A 66 6.61 1.33 -3.48
CA PRO A 66 5.37 1.52 -4.25
C PRO A 66 4.11 1.42 -3.39
N GLY A 67 4.07 0.43 -2.48
CA GLY A 67 2.94 0.23 -1.56
C GLY A 67 2.82 1.37 -0.55
N LEU A 68 3.93 1.81 0.04
CA LEU A 68 3.90 2.93 1.00
C LEU A 68 3.48 4.25 0.34
N ILE A 69 4.00 4.54 -0.86
CA ILE A 69 3.63 5.73 -1.62
C ILE A 69 2.14 5.70 -1.96
N GLN A 70 1.64 4.57 -2.46
CA GLN A 70 0.23 4.42 -2.83
C GLN A 70 -0.68 4.58 -1.61
N ILE A 71 -0.39 3.86 -0.52
CA ILE A 71 -1.18 3.91 0.71
C ILE A 71 -1.18 5.33 1.28
N GLY A 72 -0.01 5.97 1.40
CA GLY A 72 0.10 7.32 1.93
C GLY A 72 -0.61 8.38 1.08
N ALA A 73 -0.44 8.33 -0.24
CA ALA A 73 -1.09 9.27 -1.15
C ALA A 73 -2.61 9.12 -1.14
N VAL A 74 -3.12 7.88 -1.23
CA VAL A 74 -4.57 7.61 -1.24
C VAL A 74 -5.20 7.94 0.10
N GLN A 75 -4.59 7.55 1.22
CA GLN A 75 -5.11 7.88 2.55
C GLN A 75 -5.18 9.38 2.77
N ARG A 76 -4.12 10.12 2.44
CA ARG A 76 -4.08 11.57 2.58
C ARG A 76 -5.14 12.24 1.70
N TYR A 77 -5.27 11.80 0.45
CA TYR A 77 -6.27 12.33 -0.46
C TYR A 77 -7.70 12.07 0.05
N CYS A 78 -8.01 10.83 0.41
CA CYS A 78 -9.32 10.43 0.91
C CYS A 78 -9.68 11.13 2.23
N ALA A 79 -8.75 11.22 3.18
CA ALA A 79 -8.97 11.91 4.45
C ALA A 79 -9.31 13.40 4.25
N ARG A 80 -8.63 14.09 3.33
CA ARG A 80 -8.91 15.50 3.01
C ARG A 80 -10.28 15.73 2.36
N HIS A 81 -10.85 14.70 1.76
CA HIS A 81 -12.13 14.76 1.06
C HIS A 81 -13.26 14.04 1.83
N GLY A 82 -13.05 13.68 3.10
CA GLY A 82 -14.06 13.01 3.92
C GLY A 82 -14.42 11.60 3.44
N VAL A 83 -13.56 10.97 2.63
CA VAL A 83 -13.79 9.62 2.11
C VAL A 83 -13.15 8.60 3.04
N ALA A 84 -13.96 7.68 3.57
CA ALA A 84 -13.50 6.61 4.45
C ALA A 84 -12.77 5.50 3.67
N TYR A 85 -11.53 5.77 3.23
CA TYR A 85 -10.71 4.84 2.42
C TYR A 85 -10.65 3.44 3.02
N TYR A 86 -10.40 3.32 4.32
CA TYR A 86 -10.29 2.03 4.99
C TYR A 86 -11.59 1.22 4.97
N ALA A 87 -12.76 1.88 5.00
CA ALA A 87 -14.05 1.19 4.93
C ALA A 87 -14.26 0.61 3.52
N ILE A 88 -13.93 1.41 2.50
CA ILE A 88 -13.97 0.98 1.09
C ILE A 88 -12.98 -0.16 0.85
N ALA A 89 -11.74 -0.02 1.32
CA ALA A 89 -10.70 -1.03 1.16
C ALA A 89 -11.06 -2.34 1.88
N ALA A 90 -11.59 -2.27 3.11
CA ALA A 90 -12.02 -3.44 3.87
C ALA A 90 -13.19 -4.16 3.19
N ALA A 91 -14.19 -3.42 2.68
CA ALA A 91 -15.30 -4.01 1.93
C ALA A 91 -14.84 -4.65 0.61
N PHE A 92 -13.89 -4.00 -0.08
CA PHE A 92 -13.33 -4.50 -1.33
C PHE A 92 -12.49 -5.76 -1.15
N ASN A 93 -11.71 -5.85 -0.06
CA ASN A 93 -10.78 -6.94 0.20
C ASN A 93 -11.45 -8.13 0.91
N THR A 94 -12.53 -8.65 0.32
CA THR A 94 -13.32 -9.77 0.88
C THR A 94 -13.38 -10.96 -0.09
N GLY A 95 -13.64 -12.14 0.47
CA GLY A 95 -13.88 -13.39 -0.28
C GLY A 95 -12.80 -13.69 -1.32
N ARG A 96 -13.24 -13.96 -2.56
CA ARG A 96 -12.37 -14.38 -3.67
C ARG A 96 -11.31 -13.33 -4.03
N ARG A 97 -11.59 -12.04 -3.90
CA ARG A 97 -10.64 -10.97 -4.26
C ARG A 97 -9.43 -10.97 -3.32
N ARG A 98 -9.70 -11.10 -2.02
CA ARG A 98 -8.65 -11.25 -1.00
C ARG A 98 -7.82 -12.50 -1.26
N THR A 99 -8.47 -13.63 -1.57
CA THR A 99 -7.77 -14.88 -1.86
C THR A 99 -6.84 -14.74 -3.07
N VAL A 100 -7.30 -14.13 -4.17
CA VAL A 100 -6.45 -13.92 -5.36
C VAL A 100 -5.24 -13.04 -5.04
N GLY A 101 -5.44 -11.94 -4.30
CA GLY A 101 -4.34 -11.08 -3.87
C GLY A 101 -3.33 -11.83 -2.99
N LEU A 102 -3.80 -12.59 -2.00
CA LEU A 102 -2.92 -13.37 -1.12
C LEU A 102 -2.17 -14.46 -1.86
N VAL A 103 -2.86 -15.27 -2.67
CA VAL A 103 -2.26 -16.40 -3.40
C VAL A 103 -1.21 -15.93 -4.40
N THR A 104 -1.36 -14.73 -4.97
CA THR A 104 -0.41 -14.22 -5.96
C THR A 104 0.75 -13.43 -5.33
N LEU A 105 0.50 -12.64 -4.29
CA LEU A 105 1.54 -11.78 -3.68
C LEU A 105 2.33 -12.49 -2.59
N VAL A 106 1.69 -13.30 -1.72
CA VAL A 106 2.37 -13.92 -0.57
C VAL A 106 3.54 -14.80 -1.01
N PRO A 107 3.42 -15.70 -2.01
CA PRO A 107 4.55 -16.52 -2.44
C PRO A 107 5.74 -15.70 -2.95
N LEU A 108 5.47 -14.59 -3.64
CA LEU A 108 6.52 -13.72 -4.18
C LEU A 108 7.26 -12.96 -3.07
N TYR A 109 6.54 -12.44 -2.07
CA TYR A 109 7.17 -11.82 -0.90
C TYR A 109 7.93 -12.84 -0.04
N LEU A 110 7.41 -14.07 0.09
CA LEU A 110 8.12 -15.15 0.78
C LEU A 110 9.41 -15.53 0.05
N ALA A 111 9.36 -15.68 -1.28
CA ALA A 111 10.54 -15.97 -2.09
C ALA A 111 11.59 -14.85 -1.94
N LEU A 112 11.17 -13.58 -2.02
CA LEU A 112 12.05 -12.44 -1.80
C LEU A 112 12.66 -12.47 -0.40
N ALA A 113 11.86 -12.73 0.64
CA ALA A 113 12.34 -12.81 2.01
C ALA A 113 13.39 -13.92 2.20
N VAL A 114 13.19 -15.09 1.59
CA VAL A 114 14.16 -16.20 1.61
C VAL A 114 15.45 -15.82 0.89
N ILE A 115 15.37 -15.18 -0.28
CA ILE A 115 16.56 -14.71 -1.01
C ILE A 115 17.33 -13.70 -0.16
N LEU A 116 16.65 -12.73 0.44
CA LEU A 116 17.27 -11.74 1.30
C LEU A 116 17.91 -12.38 2.54
N ALA A 117 17.23 -13.32 3.20
CA ALA A 117 17.75 -14.05 4.35
C ALA A 117 19.00 -14.87 4.00
N ALA A 118 19.01 -15.53 2.83
CA ALA A 118 20.17 -16.25 2.33
C ALA A 118 21.35 -15.30 2.06
N LYS A 119 21.12 -14.20 1.36
CA LYS A 119 22.16 -13.22 1.01
C LYS A 119 22.72 -12.47 2.22
N LEU A 120 21.92 -12.30 3.26
CA LEU A 120 22.33 -11.69 4.52
C LEU A 120 22.98 -12.70 5.50
N GLY A 121 23.14 -13.97 5.10
CA GLY A 121 23.71 -15.01 5.96
C GLY A 121 22.84 -15.36 7.17
N VAL A 122 21.57 -14.96 7.18
CA VAL A 122 20.63 -15.22 8.30
C VAL A 122 20.32 -16.71 8.40
N LEU A 123 20.27 -17.42 7.26
CA LEU A 123 19.99 -18.86 7.24
C LEU A 123 21.15 -19.71 7.76
N GLU A 124 22.36 -19.18 7.74
CA GLU A 124 23.60 -19.84 8.22
C GLU A 124 24.08 -19.25 9.55
N GLY A 125 23.39 -18.22 10.06
CA GLY A 125 23.83 -17.41 11.18
C GLY A 125 23.58 -18.04 12.54
N ASP A 126 24.43 -17.68 13.50
CA ASP A 126 24.31 -18.07 14.91
C ASP A 126 22.95 -17.68 15.51
N ALA A 127 22.60 -18.27 16.66
CA ALA A 127 21.33 -18.05 17.36
C ALA A 127 20.97 -16.56 17.55
N ALA A 128 21.96 -15.67 17.68
CA ALA A 128 21.76 -14.22 17.79
C ALA A 128 21.20 -13.58 16.51
N THR A 129 21.66 -14.01 15.33
CA THR A 129 21.18 -13.50 14.03
C THR A 129 19.76 -13.96 13.75
N LEU A 130 19.45 -15.23 14.07
CA LEU A 130 18.10 -15.77 13.97
C LEU A 130 17.14 -15.08 14.95
N ALA A 131 17.57 -14.85 16.19
CA ALA A 131 16.78 -14.10 17.17
C ALA A 131 16.53 -12.66 16.72
N GLY A 132 17.55 -11.97 16.18
CA GLY A 132 17.40 -10.62 15.63
C GLY A 132 16.41 -10.56 14.45
N GLY A 133 16.48 -11.53 13.53
CA GLY A 133 15.52 -11.66 12.42
C GLY A 133 14.08 -11.89 12.89
N LEU A 134 13.89 -12.76 13.89
CA LEU A 134 12.58 -13.02 14.51
C LEU A 134 12.01 -11.77 15.19
N VAL A 135 12.82 -11.08 15.99
CA VAL A 135 12.41 -9.83 16.66
C VAL A 135 12.04 -8.77 15.63
N GLY A 136 12.85 -8.60 14.58
CA GLY A 136 12.57 -7.67 13.48
C GLY A 136 11.23 -7.98 12.78
N ALA A 137 10.97 -9.26 12.49
CA ALA A 137 9.72 -9.70 11.89
C ALA A 137 8.50 -9.43 12.80
N ILE A 138 8.61 -9.72 14.09
CA ILE A 138 7.56 -9.48 15.08
C ILE A 138 7.28 -7.98 15.23
N CYS A 139 8.33 -7.16 15.39
CA CYS A 139 8.18 -5.72 15.50
C CYS A 139 7.57 -5.11 14.23
N GLY A 140 8.00 -5.55 13.05
CA GLY A 140 7.45 -5.12 11.76
C GLY A 140 5.97 -5.47 11.63
N ALA A 141 5.58 -6.71 11.96
CA ALA A 141 4.19 -7.14 11.96
C ALA A 141 3.34 -6.36 12.97
N GLY A 142 3.88 -6.13 14.17
CA GLY A 142 3.24 -5.33 15.22
C GLY A 142 2.99 -3.88 14.79
N ALA A 143 3.97 -3.24 14.15
CA ALA A 143 3.81 -1.88 13.62
C ALA A 143 2.74 -1.81 12.51
N ALA A 144 2.74 -2.78 11.59
CA ALA A 144 1.72 -2.87 10.55
C ALA A 144 0.31 -3.08 11.13
N TRP A 145 0.19 -3.93 12.17
CA TRP A 145 -1.07 -4.16 12.87
C TRP A 145 -1.54 -2.94 13.65
N ALA A 146 -0.64 -2.23 14.33
CA ALA A 146 -0.96 -0.99 15.04
C ALA A 146 -1.47 0.09 14.07
N ALA A 147 -0.82 0.25 12.91
CA ALA A 147 -1.28 1.17 11.87
C ALA A 147 -2.69 0.80 11.35
N TYR A 148 -2.97 -0.50 11.19
CA TYR A 148 -4.31 -0.98 10.84
C TYR A 148 -5.35 -0.65 11.92
N LEU A 149 -5.02 -0.87 13.20
CA LEU A 149 -5.92 -0.55 14.31
C LEU A 149 -6.18 0.94 14.48
N ILE A 150 -5.17 1.80 14.27
CA ILE A 150 -5.34 3.26 14.28
C ILE A 150 -6.30 3.68 13.15
N GLY A 151 -6.10 3.15 11.94
CA GLY A 151 -7.00 3.39 10.82
C GLY A 151 -8.43 2.92 11.10
N LYS A 152 -8.61 1.83 11.85
CA LYS A 152 -9.93 1.34 12.28
C LYS A 152 -10.58 2.24 13.33
N ARG A 153 -9.82 2.75 14.31
CA ARG A 153 -10.35 3.60 15.40
C ARG A 153 -10.86 4.94 14.90
N GLN A 154 -10.20 5.53 13.90
CA GLN A 154 -10.67 6.76 13.26
C GLN A 154 -12.04 6.61 12.58
N GLN A 155 -12.55 5.38 12.43
CA GLN A 155 -13.90 5.11 11.89
C GLN A 155 -14.98 5.04 12.98
N GLN A 156 -14.60 4.92 14.25
CA GLN A 156 -15.52 4.72 15.38
C GLN A 156 -15.72 5.96 16.24
N ASP A 157 -15.27 7.13 15.79
CA ASP A 157 -15.48 8.41 16.47
C ASP A 157 -16.60 9.20 15.75
N PRO A 158 -17.87 9.02 16.14
CA PRO A 158 -18.96 9.88 15.73
C PRO A 158 -18.98 11.08 16.69
N SER A 159 -18.04 12.01 16.54
CA SER A 159 -18.10 13.29 17.24
C SER A 159 -18.29 14.43 16.23
N GLU A 160 -19.52 14.56 15.77
CA GLU A 160 -20.11 15.88 15.52
C GLU A 160 -21.15 16.10 16.64
N PRO A 161 -21.01 17.16 17.45
CA PRO A 161 -21.85 17.38 18.62
C PRO A 161 -23.28 17.78 18.21
N ASP A 162 -24.28 17.17 18.86
CA ASP A 162 -25.64 17.69 18.94
C ASP A 162 -25.62 19.04 19.69
N ASP A 163 -25.27 20.12 18.99
CA ASP A 163 -25.59 21.49 19.36
C ASP A 163 -26.52 22.07 18.27
N VAL A 164 -27.72 21.48 18.15
CA VAL A 164 -28.86 22.13 17.50
C VAL A 164 -29.79 22.63 18.60
N PHE A 165 -29.78 23.94 18.78
CA PHE A 165 -30.82 24.67 19.47
C PHE A 165 -32.20 24.31 18.89
N GLU A 166 -33.06 23.74 19.72
CA GLU A 166 -34.49 24.08 19.84
C GLU A 166 -35.05 23.58 21.18
#